data_AF-A0A9E4Z1D7-F1
#
_entry.id   AF-A0A9E4Z1D7-F1
#
_cell.length_a   1.000
_cell.length_b   1.000
_cell.length_c   1.000
_cell.angle_alpha   90.00
_cell.angle_beta   90.00
_cell.angle_gamma   90.00
#
_symmetry.space_group_name_H-M   'P 1'
#
loop_
_entity.id
_entity.type
_entity.pdbx_description
1 polymer ?
#
loop_
_entity_poly.entity_id
_entity_poly.type
_entity_poly.pdbx_seq_one_letter_code
_entity_poly.pdbx_strand_id
1 'polypeptide(L)' 'MATNDQSELDHDVAEVRRRVEALANDMRGLGMDLRISAEEYGPERDFDGTVTRTITFSFKVAQQDD' A
#
# COMPACT_ATOMS: atom_id res chain seq x y z
N MET A 1 -21.92 18.86 -13.45
CA MET A 1 -21.59 17.59 -12.76
C MET A 1 -20.09 17.57 -12.63
N ALA A 2 -19.55 17.82 -11.43
CA ALA A 2 -18.13 17.64 -11.18
C ALA A 2 -17.87 16.12 -11.15
N THR A 3 -17.17 15.62 -12.15
CA THR A 3 -16.54 14.30 -12.11
C THR A 3 -15.76 14.22 -10.80
N ASN A 4 -16.02 13.21 -9.97
CA ASN A 4 -15.18 12.91 -8.81
C ASN A 4 -13.80 12.49 -9.34
N ASP A 5 -12.98 13.46 -9.70
CA ASP A 5 -11.63 13.24 -10.20
C ASP A 5 -10.74 12.84 -9.02
N GLN A 6 -10.65 11.52 -8.80
CA GLN A 6 -9.80 10.93 -7.76
C GLN A 6 -8.41 10.58 -8.30
N SER A 7 -8.02 11.11 -9.47
CA SER A 7 -6.75 10.78 -10.13
C SER A 7 -5.52 11.10 -9.29
N GLU A 8 -5.57 12.16 -8.49
CA GLU A 8 -4.51 12.52 -7.53
C GLU A 8 -4.40 11.48 -6.41
N LEU A 9 -5.53 11.07 -5.83
CA LEU A 9 -5.57 10.03 -4.81
C LEU A 9 -5.08 8.68 -5.37
N ASP A 10 -5.46 8.34 -6.60
CA ASP A 10 -4.96 7.14 -7.29
C ASP A 10 -3.44 7.19 -7.51
N HIS A 11 -2.90 8.35 -7.86
CA HIS A 11 -1.47 8.57 -8.03
C HIS A 11 -0.72 8.39 -6.70
N ASP A 12 -1.24 8.96 -5.62
CA ASP A 12 -0.64 8.87 -4.29
C ASP A 12 -0.67 7.43 -3.75
N VAL A 13 -1.80 6.74 -3.91
CA VAL A 13 -1.95 5.30 -3.62
C VAL A 13 -0.90 4.48 -4.37
N ALA A 14 -0.71 4.76 -5.67
CA ALA A 14 0.28 4.07 -6.49
C ALA A 14 1.72 4.34 -6.03
N GLU A 15 2.03 5.57 -5.61
CA GLU A 15 3.35 5.93 -5.09
C GLU A 15 3.65 5.24 -3.76
N VAL A 16 2.68 5.17 -2.85
CA VAL A 16 2.82 4.42 -1.60
C VAL A 16 3.12 2.95 -1.88
N ARG A 17 2.41 2.33 -2.83
CA ARG A 17 2.65 0.94 -3.23
C ARG A 17 4.06 0.72 -3.76
N ARG A 18 4.52 1.59 -4.66
CA ARG A 18 5.90 1.54 -5.22
C ARG A 18 6.95 1.62 -4.12
N ARG A 19 6.79 2.52 -3.15
CA ARG A 19 7.75 2.68 -2.05
C ARG A 19 7.78 1.48 -1.11
N VAL A 20 6.63 0.89 -0.82
CA VAL A 20 6.56 -0.34 -0.01
C VAL A 20 7.22 -1.52 -0.73
N GLU A 21 7.02 -1.65 -2.04
CA GLU A 21 7.68 -2.67 -2.86
C GLU A 21 9.21 -2.47 -2.92
N ALA A 22 9.69 -1.23 -3.01
CA ALA A 22 11.12 -0.94 -2.94
C ALA A 22 11.70 -1.38 -1.58
N LEU A 23 11.04 -0.99 -0.48
CA LEU A 23 11.43 -1.39 0.87
C LEU A 23 11.43 -2.92 1.04
N ALA A 24 10.47 -3.62 0.46
CA ALA A 24 10.41 -5.08 0.45
C ALA A 24 11.65 -5.72 -0.17
N ASN A 25 12.08 -5.17 -1.31
CA ASN A 25 13.20 -5.66 -2.06
C ASN A 25 14.51 -5.39 -1.31
N ASP A 26 14.64 -4.22 -0.70
CA ASP A 26 15.78 -3.90 0.17
C ASP A 26 15.89 -4.90 1.33
N MET A 27 14.75 -5.20 1.98
CA MET A 27 14.69 -6.17 3.06
C MET A 27 15.05 -7.61 2.62
N ARG A 28 14.60 -8.04 1.43
CA ARG A 28 15.03 -9.31 0.84
C ARG A 28 16.53 -9.33 0.52
N GLY A 29 17.08 -8.19 0.09
CA GLY A 29 18.52 -8.02 -0.15
C GLY A 29 19.38 -8.20 1.11
N LEU A 30 18.79 -7.99 2.30
CA LEU A 30 19.43 -8.26 3.59
C LEU A 30 19.37 -9.75 4.01
N GLY A 31 18.80 -10.63 3.18
CA GLY A 31 18.67 -12.06 3.45
C GLY A 31 17.40 -12.43 4.23
N MET A 32 16.45 -11.50 4.40
CA MET A 32 15.16 -11.81 5.04
C MET A 32 14.21 -12.50 4.06
N ASP A 33 13.67 -13.66 4.45
CA ASP A 33 12.56 -14.29 3.72
C ASP A 33 11.26 -13.54 4.06
N LEU A 34 10.84 -12.68 3.12
CA LEU A 34 9.76 -11.71 3.30
C LEU A 34 8.65 -11.89 2.26
N ARG A 35 7.45 -12.19 2.75
CA ARG A 35 6.21 -12.14 1.97
C ARG A 35 5.41 -10.89 2.30
N ILE A 36 4.90 -10.23 1.27
CA ILE A 36 4.06 -9.04 1.40
C ILE A 36 2.72 -9.30 0.74
N SER A 37 1.66 -8.82 1.39
CA SER A 37 0.33 -8.69 0.82
C SER A 37 -0.20 -7.29 1.06
N ALA A 38 -0.96 -6.77 0.09
CA ALA A 38 -1.60 -5.47 0.18
C ALA A 38 -3.11 -5.63 0.00
N GLU A 39 -3.88 -4.97 0.86
CA GLU A 39 -5.33 -4.90 0.80
C GLU A 39 -5.74 -3.43 0.69
N GLU A 40 -6.58 -3.10 -0.29
CA GLU A 40 -7.06 -1.75 -0.55
C GLU A 40 -8.56 -1.71 -0.29
N TYR A 41 -8.99 -0.78 0.55
CA TYR A 41 -10.38 -0.53 0.88
C TYR A 41 -10.82 0.75 0.19
N GLY A 42 -12.05 0.74 -0.31
CA GLY A 42 -12.57 1.76 -1.22
C GLY A 42 -12.54 3.19 -0.65
N PRO A 43 -12.81 4.18 -1.51
CA PRO A 43 -12.81 5.56 -1.09
C PRO A 43 -13.94 5.81 -0.06
N GLU A 44 -13.56 6.17 1.15
CA GLU A 44 -14.48 6.63 2.19
C GLU A 44 -14.61 8.15 2.09
N ARG A 45 -15.83 8.66 2.23
CA ARG A 45 -16.08 10.11 2.25
C ARG A 45 -16.54 10.52 3.63
N ASP A 46 -15.75 11.35 4.28
CA ASP A 46 -16.03 11.87 5.62
C ASP A 46 -17.09 12.98 5.58
N PHE A 47 -17.62 13.33 6.76
CA PHE A 47 -18.65 14.37 6.93
C PHE A 47 -18.21 15.76 6.44
N ASP A 48 -16.91 16.00 6.36
CA ASP A 48 -16.30 17.24 5.86
C ASP A 48 -16.06 17.24 4.33
N GLY A 49 -16.37 16.13 3.65
CA GLY A 49 -16.17 15.96 2.21
C GLY A 49 -14.80 15.40 1.81
N THR A 50 -13.91 15.15 2.76
CA THR A 50 -12.62 14.49 2.51
C THR A 50 -12.85 13.09 1.96
N VAL A 51 -12.10 12.73 0.91
CA VAL A 51 -12.09 11.38 0.36
C VAL A 51 -10.80 10.69 0.78
N THR A 52 -10.91 9.61 1.54
CA THR A 52 -9.78 8.81 2.02
C THR A 52 -9.79 7.44 1.37
N ARG A 53 -8.61 6.84 1.19
CA ARG A 53 -8.48 5.45 0.77
C ARG A 53 -7.52 4.74 1.69
N THR A 54 -7.95 3.60 2.23
CA THR A 54 -7.13 2.82 3.16
C THR A 54 -6.40 1.71 2.42
N ILE A 55 -5.08 1.67 2.55
CA ILE A 55 -4.26 0.57 2.06
C ILE A 55 -3.51 -0.05 3.23
N THR A 56 -3.68 -1.35 3.43
CA THR A 56 -3.01 -2.12 4.46
C THR A 56 -1.92 -2.97 3.82
N PHE A 57 -0.68 -2.82 4.29
CA PHE A 57 0.44 -3.68 3.92
C PHE A 57 0.77 -4.61 5.06
N SER A 58 0.69 -5.91 4.80
CA SER A 58 1.02 -6.97 5.75
C SER A 58 2.32 -7.65 5.34
N PHE A 59 3.23 -7.77 6.29
CA PHE A 59 4.54 -8.37 6.12
C PHE A 59 4.62 -9.65 6.95
N LYS A 60 4.99 -10.76 6.31
CA LYS A 60 5.28 -12.02 6.99
C LYS A 60 6.74 -12.36 6.79
N VAL A 61 7.46 -12.45 7.90
CA VAL A 61 8.86 -12.89 7.96
C VAL A 61 8.88 -14.35 8.36
N ALA A 62 9.69 -15.16 7.68
CA ALA A 62 9.91 -16.56 8.01
C ALA A 62 11.39 -16.83 8.28
N GLN A 63 11.65 -17.80 9.15
CA GLN A 63 12.94 -18.45 9.26
C GLN A 63 12.78 -19.82 8.62
N GLN A 64 13.62 -20.16 7.64
CA GLN A 64 13.72 -21.53 7.17
C GLN A 64 14.65 -22.26 8.14
N ASP A 65 14.21 -23.40 8.66
CA ASP A 65 15.10 -24.33 9.35
C ASP A 65 16.02 -24.94 8.28
N ASP A 66 17.34 -24.81 8.47
CA ASP A 66 18.38 -25.37 7.61
C ASP A 66 18.32 -26.92 7.51
#